data_AF-A0AB74UAN5-F1
#
_entry.id   AF-A0AB74UAN5-F1
#
_cell.length_a   1.000
_cell.length_b   1.000
_cell.length_c   1.000
_cell.angle_alpha   90.00
_cell.angle_beta   90.00
_cell.angle_gamma   90.00
#
_symmetry.space_group_name_H-M   'P 1'
#
loop_
_entity.id
_entity.type
_entity.pdbx_description
1 polymer ?
#
loop_
_entity_poly.entity_id
_entity_poly.type
_entity_poly.pdbx_seq_one_letter_code
_entity_poly.pdbx_strand_id
1 'polypeptide(L)'
;MKLIMTPQRQREYAPASFSAQGEALTVTIGSASDMIDFGQAGHGTFEEFASTTLPWMPVLRAIKTDAGLTVWVLNDYGPEPTREDDESKDEFAARYAEWNRQRDEYEVQL
;
A
#
# COMPACT_ATOMS: atom_id res chain seq x y z
N MET A 1 3.83 3.38 15.50
CA MET A 1 3.53 2.28 14.57
C MET A 1 4.70 2.09 13.61
N LYS A 2 5.06 0.84 13.28
CA LYS A 2 6.00 0.50 12.21
C LYS A 2 5.23 -0.13 11.06
N LEU A 3 5.42 0.35 9.82
CA LEU A 3 4.88 -0.33 8.63
C LEU A 3 5.98 -1.16 7.97
N ILE A 4 5.66 -2.40 7.61
CA ILE A 4 6.45 -3.27 6.75
C ILE A 4 5.74 -3.35 5.41
N MET A 5 6.41 -2.88 4.38
CA MET A 5 5.84 -2.70 3.05
C MET A 5 6.32 -3.85 2.16
N THR A 6 5.39 -4.68 1.68
CA THR A 6 5.67 -5.80 0.78
C THR A 6 5.39 -5.36 -0.64
N PRO A 7 6.39 -5.33 -1.54
CA PRO A 7 6.21 -4.97 -2.94
C PRO A 7 5.13 -5.83 -3.59
N GLN A 8 4.24 -5.20 -4.35
CA GLN A 8 3.23 -5.92 -5.12
C GLN A 8 2.86 -5.14 -6.37
N ARG A 9 2.84 -5.80 -7.53
CA ARG A 9 2.14 -5.26 -8.71
C ARG A 9 0.65 -5.57 -8.59
N GLN A 10 -0.21 -4.57 -8.40
CA GLN A 10 -1.64 -4.72 -8.66
C GLN A 10 -1.99 -4.17 -10.04
N ARG A 11 -2.94 -4.82 -10.71
CA ARG A 11 -3.35 -4.46 -12.08
C ARG A 11 -4.72 -3.79 -12.15
N GLU A 12 -5.59 -4.11 -11.20
CA GLU A 12 -7.03 -3.81 -11.30
C GLU A 12 -7.46 -2.59 -10.47
N TYR A 13 -6.62 -2.14 -9.53
CA TYR A 13 -6.95 -1.08 -8.60
C TYR A 13 -5.89 0.02 -8.58
N ALA A 14 -6.29 1.21 -8.13
CA ALA A 14 -5.36 2.28 -7.83
C ALA A 14 -4.37 1.86 -6.71
N PRO A 15 -3.16 2.42 -6.69
CA PRO A 15 -2.20 2.22 -5.61
C PRO A 15 -2.78 2.57 -4.23
N ALA A 16 -2.45 1.76 -3.23
CA ALA A 16 -2.75 2.06 -1.84
C ALA A 16 -1.73 3.05 -1.27
N SER A 17 -2.22 4.02 -0.52
CA SER A 17 -1.40 4.92 0.29
C SER A 17 -1.77 4.78 1.77
N PHE A 18 -0.80 5.09 2.63
CA PHE A 18 -0.90 4.82 4.06
C PHE A 18 -0.52 6.05 4.87
N SER A 19 -1.33 6.36 5.88
CA SER A 19 -1.01 7.37 6.90
C SER A 19 -1.27 6.78 8.28
N ALA A 20 -0.42 7.08 9.25
CA ALA A 20 -0.53 6.56 10.59
C ALA A 20 -0.57 7.69 11.62
N GLN A 21 -1.55 7.63 12.53
CA GLN A 21 -1.65 8.52 13.68
C GLN A 21 -1.77 7.69 14.95
N GLY A 22 -0.67 7.62 15.72
CA GLY A 22 -0.59 6.74 16.90
C GLY A 22 -0.71 5.26 16.51
N GLU A 23 -1.84 4.65 16.88
CA GLU A 23 -2.19 3.26 16.60
C GLU A 23 -3.32 3.11 15.57
N ALA A 24 -3.77 4.21 14.95
CA ALA A 24 -4.72 4.18 13.85
C ALA A 24 -3.97 4.24 12.51
N LEU A 25 -4.29 3.30 11.61
CA LEU A 25 -3.79 3.26 10.24
C LEU A 25 -4.92 3.66 9.28
N THR A 26 -4.74 4.77 8.57
CA THR A 26 -5.61 5.17 7.47
C THR A 26 -5.04 4.62 6.17
N VAL A 27 -5.89 3.90 5.43
CA VAL A 27 -5.61 3.37 4.10
C VAL A 27 -6.44 4.16 3.10
N THR A 28 -5.82 4.65 2.02
CA THR A 28 -6.51 5.36 0.94
C THR A 28 -6.18 4.72 -0.40
N ILE A 29 -7.23 4.38 -1.17
CA ILE A 29 -7.13 3.81 -2.52
C ILE A 29 -8.05 4.62 -3.44
N GLY A 30 -7.47 5.41 -4.35
CA GLY A 30 -8.23 6.34 -5.17
C GLY A 30 -8.99 7.35 -4.30
N SER A 31 -10.33 7.38 -4.42
CA SER A 31 -11.20 8.23 -3.60
C SER A 31 -11.73 7.56 -2.33
N ALA A 32 -11.51 6.25 -2.16
CA ALA A 32 -11.95 5.50 -0.98
C ALA A 32 -10.90 5.56 0.12
N SER A 33 -11.35 5.74 1.37
CA SER A 33 -10.47 5.71 2.53
C SER A 33 -11.14 4.97 3.67
N ASP A 34 -10.35 4.19 4.41
CA ASP A 34 -10.81 3.49 5.61
C ASP A 34 -9.74 3.56 6.71
N MET A 35 -10.17 3.40 7.97
CA MET A 35 -9.30 3.49 9.14
C MET A 35 -9.38 2.21 9.96
N ILE A 36 -8.22 1.61 10.20
CA ILE A 36 -8.06 0.46 11.09
C ILE A 36 -7.46 0.97 12.38
N ASP A 37 -8.26 1.00 13.45
CA ASP A 37 -7.85 1.49 14.76
C ASP A 37 -7.48 0.34 15.70
N PHE A 38 -6.20 0.30 16.12
CA PHE A 38 -5.69 -0.68 17.07
C PHE A 38 -5.63 -0.15 18.52
N GLY A 39 -6.11 1.07 18.78
CA GLY A 39 -5.97 1.76 20.06
C GLY A 39 -6.58 1.00 21.25
N GLN A 40 -7.72 0.33 21.03
CA GLN A 40 -8.38 -0.49 22.05
C GLN A 40 -8.04 -1.98 21.95
N ALA A 41 -7.24 -2.36 20.96
CA ALA A 41 -6.83 -3.75 20.78
C ALA A 41 -5.76 -4.13 21.83
N GLY A 42 -5.90 -5.32 22.41
CA GLY A 42 -4.88 -5.90 23.28
C GLY A 42 -3.63 -6.33 22.51
N HIS A 43 -2.64 -6.89 23.20
CA HIS A 43 -1.49 -7.52 22.53
C HIS A 43 -1.94 -8.78 21.80
N GLY A 44 -1.35 -9.01 20.63
CA GLY A 44 -1.72 -10.14 19.79
C GLY A 44 -1.32 -9.97 18.33
N THR A 45 -1.71 -10.96 17.54
CA THR A 45 -1.61 -10.97 16.08
C THR A 45 -3.01 -10.82 15.49
N PHE A 46 -3.15 -9.95 14.51
CA PHE A 46 -4.39 -9.63 13.81
C PHE A 46 -4.20 -9.90 12.32
N GLU A 47 -5.10 -10.68 11.74
CA GLU A 47 -5.09 -11.13 10.34
C GLU A 47 -6.53 -11.05 9.81
N GLU A 48 -6.73 -11.39 8.53
CA GLU A 48 -8.06 -11.45 7.90
C GLU A 48 -8.82 -10.11 7.91
N PHE A 49 -8.10 -9.02 7.68
CA PHE A 49 -8.73 -7.70 7.55
C PHE A 49 -9.70 -7.67 6.37
N ALA A 50 -10.83 -6.98 6.56
CA ALA A 50 -11.79 -6.72 5.52
C ALA A 50 -12.31 -5.28 5.66
N SER A 51 -12.66 -4.68 4.52
CA SER A 51 -13.31 -3.37 4.47
C SER A 51 -14.46 -3.45 3.49
N THR A 52 -15.58 -2.84 3.86
CA THR A 52 -16.70 -2.61 2.94
C THR A 52 -16.55 -1.32 2.14
N THR A 53 -15.53 -0.51 2.46
CA THR A 53 -15.29 0.80 1.86
C THR A 53 -14.16 0.76 0.86
N LEU A 54 -13.06 0.07 1.18
CA LEU A 54 -11.93 -0.08 0.28
C LEU A 54 -12.26 -1.06 -0.85
N PRO A 55 -11.80 -0.80 -2.09
CA PRO A 55 -12.02 -1.72 -3.20
C PRO A 55 -11.24 -3.04 -3.06
N TRP A 56 -10.15 -3.04 -2.31
CA TRP A 56 -9.39 -4.23 -1.91
C TRP A 56 -8.71 -3.96 -0.56
N MET A 57 -8.30 -5.02 0.16
CA MET A 57 -7.64 -4.88 1.46
C MET A 57 -6.11 -5.01 1.34
N PRO A 58 -5.33 -3.92 1.50
CA PRO A 58 -3.88 -3.97 1.43
C PRO A 58 -3.20 -4.40 2.73
N VAL A 59 -3.93 -4.47 3.84
CA VAL A 59 -3.36 -4.82 5.15
C VAL A 59 -3.36 -6.34 5.31
N LEU A 60 -2.17 -6.92 5.49
CA LEU A 60 -1.98 -8.37 5.57
C LEU A 60 -2.05 -8.87 7.00
N ARG A 61 -1.33 -8.17 7.89
CA ARG A 61 -1.14 -8.58 9.28
C ARG A 61 -0.82 -7.38 10.15
N ALA A 62 -1.25 -7.40 11.39
CA ALA A 62 -0.70 -6.52 12.43
C ALA A 62 -0.27 -7.35 13.65
N ILE A 63 0.81 -6.93 14.31
CA ILE A 63 1.27 -7.50 15.57
C ILE A 63 1.44 -6.36 16.56
N LYS A 64 0.72 -6.45 17.68
CA LYS A 64 0.81 -5.51 18.80
C LYS A 64 1.44 -6.20 19.99
N THR A 65 2.48 -5.58 20.54
CA THR A 65 3.22 -6.04 21.71
C THR A 65 3.48 -4.86 22.65
N ASP A 66 4.07 -5.12 23.82
CA ASP A 66 4.55 -4.04 24.71
C ASP A 66 5.54 -3.09 24.03
N ALA A 67 6.29 -3.56 23.03
CA ALA A 67 7.23 -2.73 22.27
C ALA A 67 6.55 -1.85 21.20
N GLY A 68 5.24 -2.05 20.97
CA GLY A 68 4.43 -1.29 20.04
C GLY A 68 3.79 -2.14 18.93
N LEU A 69 3.28 -1.44 17.92
CA LEU A 69 2.49 -1.98 16.82
C LEU A 69 3.30 -2.02 15.52
N THR A 70 3.40 -3.20 14.90
CA THR A 70 3.93 -3.41 13.55
C THR A 70 2.81 -3.88 12.62
N VAL A 71 2.69 -3.26 11.45
CA VAL A 71 1.67 -3.60 10.43
C VAL A 71 2.37 -3.96 9.13
N TRP A 72 1.97 -5.07 8.52
CA TRP A 72 2.41 -5.50 7.20
C TRP A 72 1.35 -5.11 6.17
N VAL A 73 1.78 -4.40 5.13
CA VAL A 73 0.92 -3.89 4.07
C VAL A 73 1.50 -4.23 2.70
N LEU A 74 0.64 -4.31 1.70
CA LEU A 74 1.02 -4.39 0.29
C LEU A 74 1.37 -2.99 -0.21
N ASN A 75 2.59 -2.84 -0.71
CA ASN A 75 3.13 -1.63 -1.32
C ASN A 75 2.92 -1.71 -2.82
N ASP A 76 1.74 -1.29 -3.25
CA ASP A 76 1.37 -1.29 -4.65
C ASP A 76 2.00 -0.11 -5.37
N TYR A 77 2.76 -0.39 -6.42
CA TYR A 77 3.37 0.60 -7.30
C TYR A 77 2.64 0.68 -8.67
N GLY A 78 1.44 0.08 -8.75
CA GLY A 78 0.51 0.20 -9.86
C GLY A 78 0.86 -0.65 -11.08
N PRO A 79 -0.03 -0.68 -12.08
CA PRO A 79 0.23 -1.37 -13.32
C PRO A 79 1.36 -0.70 -14.09
N GLU A 80 2.02 -1.49 -14.93
CA GLU A 80 2.95 -0.97 -15.93
C GLU A 80 2.23 0.04 -16.83
N PRO A 81 2.76 1.27 -16.98
CA PRO A 81 2.12 2.30 -17.78
C PRO A 81 1.93 1.87 -19.23
N THR A 82 0.73 2.07 -19.76
CA THR A 82 0.45 2.08 -21.21
C THR A 82 0.49 3.51 -21.72
N ARG A 83 1.00 3.70 -22.94
CA ARG A 83 1.03 5.02 -23.56
C ARG A 83 -0.38 5.41 -24.02
N GLU A 84 -0.82 6.61 -23.66
CA GLU A 84 -2.10 7.17 -24.11
C GLU A 84 -1.98 7.78 -25.53
N ASP A 85 -3.10 7.89 -26.24
CA ASP A 85 -3.14 8.36 -27.64
C ASP A 85 -2.64 9.81 -27.80
N ASP A 86 -2.84 10.65 -26.79
CA ASP A 86 -2.46 12.07 -26.74
C ASP A 86 -1.14 12.33 -25.97
N GLU A 87 -0.53 11.30 -25.37
CA GLU A 87 0.72 11.40 -24.61
C GLU A 87 1.93 11.46 -25.55
N SER A 88 2.79 12.47 -25.36
CA SER A 88 4.04 12.57 -26.10
C SER A 88 4.99 11.42 -25.74
N LYS A 89 5.94 11.11 -26.62
CA LYS A 89 6.92 10.03 -26.36
C LYS A 89 7.75 10.31 -25.10
N ASP A 90 8.07 11.57 -24.84
CA ASP A 90 8.93 11.97 -23.72
C ASP A 90 8.18 11.88 -22.38
N GLU A 91 6.90 12.29 -22.35
CA GLU A 91 6.02 12.12 -21.18
C GLU A 91 5.86 10.65 -20.80
N PHE A 92 5.58 9.80 -21.80
CA PHE A 92 5.49 8.36 -21.59
C PHE A 92 6.80 7.77 -21.07
N ALA A 93 7.94 8.14 -21.66
CA ALA A 93 9.24 7.65 -21.25
C ALA A 93 9.58 8.02 -19.80
N ALA A 94 9.23 9.25 -19.37
CA ALA A 94 9.44 9.69 -18.00
C ALA A 94 8.57 8.89 -17.01
N ARG A 95 7.29 8.67 -17.34
CA ARG A 95 6.35 7.92 -16.51
C ARG A 95 6.74 6.44 -16.39
N TYR A 96 7.17 5.84 -17.49
CA TYR A 96 7.70 4.47 -17.52
C TYR A 96 9.00 4.34 -16.70
N ALA A 97 9.92 5.29 -16.82
CA ALA A 97 11.18 5.27 -16.07
C ALA A 97 10.95 5.34 -14.55
N GLU A 98 10.01 6.18 -14.10
CA GLU A 98 9.64 6.28 -12.69
C GLU A 98 9.01 4.98 -12.18
N TRP A 99 8.06 4.39 -12.93
CA TRP A 99 7.49 3.10 -12.57
C TRP A 99 8.55 2.00 -12.50
N ASN A 100 9.46 1.95 -13.48
CA ASN A 100 10.54 0.95 -13.51
C ASN A 100 11.51 1.12 -12.32
N ARG A 101 11.82 2.37 -11.94
CA ARG A 101 12.64 2.67 -10.75
C ARG A 101 11.96 2.17 -9.49
N GLN A 102 10.66 2.41 -9.31
CA GLN A 102 9.91 1.93 -8.14
C GLN A 102 9.85 0.39 -8.10
N ARG A 103 9.60 -0.25 -9.25
CA ARG A 103 9.67 -1.72 -9.35
C ARG A 103 11.04 -2.23 -8.92
N ASP A 104 12.12 -1.67 -9.44
CA ASP A 104 13.48 -2.12 -9.13
C ASP A 104 13.83 -1.87 -7.65
N GLU A 105 13.47 -0.71 -7.10
CA GLU A 105 13.68 -0.38 -5.68
C GLU A 105 12.92 -1.30 -4.72
N TYR A 106 11.71 -1.72 -5.10
CA TYR A 106 10.84 -2.51 -4.24
C TYR A 106 11.05 -4.01 -4.45
N GLU A 107 11.04 -4.51 -5.69
CA GLU A 107 11.09 -5.95 -5.98
C GLU A 107 12.50 -6.53 -6.06
N VAL A 108 13.52 -5.70 -6.32
CA VAL A 108 14.90 -6.16 -6.53
C VAL A 108 15.79 -5.75 -5.36
N GLN A 109 15.70 -6.50 -4.27
CA GLN A 109 16.80 -6.66 -3.33
C GLN A 109 17.05 -8.15 -3.11
N LEU A 110 18.05 -8.68 -3.84
CA LEU A 110 18.70 -9.96 -3.55
C LEU A 110 19.87 -9.74 -2.59
#